data_AF-A0A1V5SE03-F1
#
_entry.id   AF-A0A1V5SE03-F1
#
_cell.length_a   1.000
_cell.length_b   1.000
_cell.length_c   1.000
_cell.angle_alpha   90.00
_cell.angle_beta   90.00
_cell.angle_gamma   90.00
#
_symmetry.space_group_name_H-M   'P 1'
#
loop_
_entity.id
_entity.type
_entity.pdbx_description
1 polymer ?
#
loop_
_entity_poly.entity_id
_entity_poly.type
_entity_poly.pdbx_seq_one_letter_code
_entity_poly.pdbx_strand_id
1 'polypeptide(L)'
;MVHEGRANHIYGIETRRHWHYVYTPLLAILLAPAVGLPFVIPVTIHYVMSLAGLGIIFFLSRHFTSDKKNAVWQIVLSALLCIPVFLDTLTRGQLGILMLFFQAVIFFSYLKNHKILAGFLLALAVSLKTSPLAVLFVYFLFRKEWFLLLSAACGLVFFIFLYPSVIIGFEENWELLTIWHGLMKEGSSINAYKNYLWSELFTPFAADNQSFYAVLTRFCWRGESDFIANPSHGVRWISLSMGIISVLLLFIKHTRPAPKSGEDVSIEDKLVEFSLYPVAMLLFSPVTQIHHYVSLYFMFLAAFFLWNRKKTWLPLAGVFCSASLFLLALVIEPLAYLGFPMWGAFILWGILLFRPTPSAKSSGGA
;
A
#
# COMPACT_ATOMS: atom_id res chain seq x y z
N MET A 1 -17.51 -1.60 25.47
CA MET A 1 -18.43 -0.63 26.09
C MET A 1 -18.12 0.69 25.43
N VAL A 2 -19.12 1.34 24.84
CA VAL A 2 -18.93 2.62 24.13
C VAL A 2 -18.91 3.73 25.19
N HIS A 3 -17.94 4.65 25.16
CA HIS A 3 -17.99 5.82 26.02
C HIS A 3 -19.09 6.77 25.50
N GLU A 4 -20.16 6.90 26.29
CA GLU A 4 -21.30 7.79 26.04
C GLU A 4 -20.81 9.23 25.82
N GLY A 5 -21.03 9.75 24.61
CA GLY A 5 -20.58 11.08 24.19
C GLY A 5 -19.99 11.13 22.77
N ARG A 6 -19.44 10.01 22.28
CA ARG A 6 -18.96 9.84 20.89
C ARG A 6 -19.72 8.77 20.11
N ALA A 7 -20.68 8.13 20.77
CA ALA A 7 -21.42 6.95 20.30
C ALA A 7 -22.39 7.20 19.14
N ASN A 8 -22.61 8.46 18.75
CA ASN A 8 -23.67 8.81 17.80
C ASN A 8 -23.33 8.42 16.35
N HIS A 9 -22.08 8.04 16.08
CA HIS A 9 -21.64 7.60 14.76
C HIS A 9 -20.62 6.45 14.86
N ILE A 10 -20.44 5.69 13.78
CA ILE A 10 -19.57 4.50 13.75
C ILE A 10 -18.11 4.77 14.15
N TYR A 11 -17.61 5.98 13.92
CA TYR A 11 -16.22 6.37 14.23
C TYR A 11 -15.91 6.58 15.71
N GLY A 12 -16.94 6.68 16.57
CA GLY A 12 -16.77 6.76 18.03
C GLY A 12 -17.03 5.44 18.73
N ILE A 13 -17.24 4.36 17.96
CA ILE A 13 -17.40 3.01 18.50
C ILE A 13 -16.01 2.39 18.69
N GLU A 14 -15.78 1.84 19.88
CA GLU A 14 -14.55 1.15 20.24
C GLU A 14 -14.74 -0.36 20.38
N THR A 15 -13.70 -1.11 20.02
CA THR A 15 -13.60 -2.54 20.35
C THR A 15 -13.30 -2.74 21.84
N ARG A 16 -13.30 -4.01 22.31
CA ARG A 16 -12.84 -4.35 23.68
C ARG A 16 -11.38 -3.98 23.95
N ARG A 17 -10.60 -3.69 22.91
CA ARG A 17 -9.19 -3.24 23.00
C ARG A 17 -9.05 -1.73 22.86
N HIS A 18 -10.15 -0.97 22.94
CA HIS A 18 -10.16 0.49 22.77
C HIS A 18 -9.64 0.93 21.40
N TRP A 19 -9.96 0.16 20.36
CA TRP A 19 -9.64 0.53 18.98
C TRP A 19 -10.89 1.02 18.26
N HIS A 20 -10.74 2.14 17.56
CA HIS A 20 -11.81 2.76 16.80
C HIS A 20 -11.88 2.23 15.35
N TYR A 21 -13.08 2.31 14.78
CA TYR A 21 -13.26 2.10 13.35
C TYR A 21 -12.71 3.29 12.57
N VAL A 22 -11.89 3.06 11.54
CA VAL A 22 -11.20 4.14 10.78
C VAL A 22 -11.34 4.02 9.25
N TYR A 23 -12.21 3.13 8.77
CA TYR A 23 -12.43 2.88 7.34
C TYR A 23 -13.64 3.65 6.82
N THR A 24 -13.85 3.65 5.50
CA THR A 24 -15.04 4.31 4.90
C THR A 24 -16.34 3.61 5.35
N PRO A 25 -17.52 4.24 5.20
CA PRO A 25 -18.80 3.61 5.53
C PRO A 25 -19.04 2.28 4.79
N LEU A 26 -18.50 2.14 3.57
CA LEU A 26 -18.65 0.92 2.76
C LEU A 26 -18.22 -0.34 3.51
N LEU A 27 -17.05 -0.31 4.15
CA LEU A 27 -16.54 -1.51 4.83
C LEU A 27 -17.41 -1.86 6.04
N ALA A 28 -17.93 -0.87 6.78
CA ALA A 28 -18.82 -1.10 7.91
C ALA A 28 -20.12 -1.77 7.45
N ILE A 29 -20.69 -1.29 6.34
CA ILE A 29 -21.87 -1.88 5.71
C ILE A 29 -21.61 -3.33 5.27
N LEU A 30 -20.47 -3.61 4.63
CA LEU A 30 -20.13 -4.97 4.20
C LEU A 30 -19.89 -5.93 5.38
N LEU A 31 -19.45 -5.41 6.52
CA LEU A 31 -19.25 -6.18 7.75
C LEU A 31 -20.51 -6.28 8.61
N ALA A 32 -21.53 -5.45 8.39
CA ALA A 32 -22.75 -5.41 9.19
C ALA A 32 -23.46 -6.77 9.31
N PRO A 33 -23.56 -7.61 8.26
CA PRO A 33 -24.16 -8.95 8.39
C PRO A 33 -23.45 -9.86 9.40
N ALA A 34 -22.19 -9.59 9.73
CA ALA A 34 -21.42 -10.39 10.68
C ALA A 34 -21.66 -10.01 12.15
N VAL A 35 -22.36 -8.91 12.43
CA VAL A 35 -22.55 -8.38 13.80
C VAL A 35 -23.30 -9.36 14.71
N GLY A 36 -24.26 -10.12 14.16
CA GLY A 36 -25.03 -11.11 14.92
C GLY A 36 -24.35 -12.47 15.07
N LEU A 37 -23.18 -12.68 14.45
CA LEU A 37 -22.50 -13.98 14.46
C LEU A 37 -21.58 -14.13 15.67
N PRO A 38 -21.40 -15.35 16.21
CA PRO A 38 -20.35 -15.64 17.18
C PRO A 38 -18.99 -15.16 16.65
N PHE A 39 -18.21 -14.45 17.48
CA PHE A 39 -16.95 -13.80 17.09
C PHE A 39 -15.97 -14.71 16.31
N VAL A 40 -15.95 -16.00 16.61
CA VAL A 40 -15.11 -16.98 15.90
C VAL A 40 -15.42 -17.05 14.40
N ILE A 41 -16.68 -16.86 13.99
CA ILE A 41 -17.10 -16.98 12.59
C ILE A 41 -16.48 -15.89 11.69
N PRO A 42 -16.67 -14.57 11.94
CA PRO A 42 -16.03 -13.55 11.11
C PRO A 42 -14.50 -13.62 11.14
N VAL A 43 -13.91 -14.03 12.27
CA VAL A 43 -12.46 -14.28 12.35
C VAL A 43 -12.06 -15.42 11.41
N THR A 44 -12.71 -16.57 11.49
CA THR A 44 -12.43 -17.71 10.59
C THR A 44 -12.63 -17.34 9.12
N ILE A 45 -13.70 -16.62 8.78
CA ILE A 45 -13.94 -16.13 7.42
C ILE A 45 -12.78 -15.24 6.96
N HIS A 46 -12.34 -14.29 7.79
CA HIS A 46 -11.21 -13.42 7.47
C HIS A 46 -9.92 -14.20 7.18
N TYR A 47 -9.58 -15.21 8.01
CA TYR A 47 -8.42 -16.07 7.80
C TYR A 47 -8.55 -16.88 6.49
N VAL A 48 -9.69 -17.53 6.26
CA VAL A 48 -9.92 -18.34 5.05
C VAL A 48 -9.86 -17.48 3.81
N MET A 49 -10.50 -16.30 3.80
CA MET A 49 -10.44 -15.35 2.69
C MET A 49 -9.01 -14.87 2.43
N SER A 50 -8.24 -14.60 3.49
CA SER A 50 -6.84 -14.16 3.35
C SER A 50 -5.96 -15.26 2.76
N LEU A 51 -6.11 -16.51 3.22
CA LEU A 51 -5.37 -17.65 2.68
C LEU A 51 -5.77 -17.96 1.23
N ALA A 52 -7.06 -17.93 0.92
CA ALA A 52 -7.54 -18.06 -0.46
C ALA A 52 -7.00 -16.93 -1.36
N GLY A 53 -6.99 -15.69 -0.85
CA GLY A 53 -6.40 -14.53 -1.49
C GLY A 53 -4.92 -14.74 -1.82
N LEU A 54 -4.12 -15.23 -0.88
CA LEU A 54 -2.71 -15.59 -1.11
C LEU A 54 -2.55 -16.67 -2.18
N GLY A 55 -3.39 -17.71 -2.15
CA GLY A 55 -3.41 -18.74 -3.19
C GLY A 55 -3.65 -18.15 -4.59
N ILE A 56 -4.62 -17.24 -4.72
CA ILE A 56 -4.92 -16.56 -5.98
C ILE A 56 -3.77 -15.62 -6.38
N ILE A 57 -3.20 -14.85 -5.46
CA ILE A 57 -2.04 -13.98 -5.72
C ILE A 57 -0.91 -14.81 -6.32
N PHE A 58 -0.54 -15.94 -5.70
CA PHE A 58 0.56 -16.79 -6.17
C PHE A 58 0.24 -17.44 -7.51
N PHE A 59 -1.00 -17.85 -7.74
CA PHE A 59 -1.44 -18.34 -9.04
C PHE A 59 -1.30 -17.28 -10.14
N LEU A 60 -1.81 -16.07 -9.90
CA LEU A 60 -1.74 -14.95 -10.85
C LEU A 60 -0.31 -14.48 -11.10
N SER A 61 0.56 -14.51 -10.08
CA SER A 61 1.97 -14.15 -10.19
C SER A 61 2.72 -14.96 -11.26
N ARG A 62 2.28 -16.18 -11.58
CA ARG A 62 2.86 -16.99 -12.67
C ARG A 62 2.64 -16.39 -14.06
N HIS A 63 1.69 -15.47 -14.20
CA HIS A 63 1.40 -14.76 -15.43
C HIS A 63 2.14 -13.43 -15.56
N PHE A 64 2.88 -13.00 -14.53
CA PHE A 64 3.60 -11.72 -14.51
C PHE A 64 5.07 -11.84 -14.95
N THR A 65 5.43 -12.96 -15.59
CA THR A 65 6.75 -13.23 -16.16
C THR A 65 6.62 -14.03 -17.45
N SER A 66 7.56 -13.80 -18.36
CA SER A 66 7.74 -14.59 -19.58
C SER A 66 8.42 -15.94 -19.28
N ASP A 67 9.25 -16.01 -18.24
CA ASP A 67 9.92 -17.26 -17.82
C ASP A 67 9.08 -18.01 -16.79
N LYS A 68 8.23 -18.91 -17.30
CA LYS A 68 7.38 -19.77 -16.46
C LYS A 68 8.16 -20.85 -15.69
N LYS A 69 9.38 -21.20 -16.13
CA LYS A 69 10.18 -22.28 -15.50
C LYS A 69 10.71 -21.82 -14.15
N ASN A 70 11.22 -20.59 -14.08
CA ASN A 70 11.76 -20.02 -12.85
C ASN A 70 10.72 -19.33 -11.96
N ALA A 71 9.53 -19.05 -12.48
CA ALA A 71 8.48 -18.31 -11.77
C ALA A 71 8.16 -18.88 -10.39
N VAL A 72 8.09 -20.21 -10.25
CA VAL A 72 7.61 -20.86 -9.02
C VAL A 72 8.52 -20.57 -7.83
N TRP A 73 9.82 -20.81 -7.95
CA TRP A 73 10.74 -20.57 -6.82
C TRP A 73 10.84 -19.08 -6.48
N GLN A 74 10.71 -18.19 -7.50
CA GLN A 74 10.72 -16.74 -7.31
C GLN A 74 9.50 -16.27 -6.52
N ILE A 75 8.32 -16.81 -6.84
CA ILE A 75 7.08 -16.56 -6.11
C ILE A 75 7.20 -17.04 -4.66
N VAL A 76 7.70 -18.27 -4.46
CA VAL A 76 7.90 -18.83 -3.12
C VAL A 76 8.87 -17.99 -2.32
N LEU A 77 10.02 -17.61 -2.90
CA LEU A 77 11.02 -16.81 -2.19
C LEU A 77 10.48 -15.41 -1.86
N SER A 78 9.79 -14.73 -2.77
CA SER A 78 9.11 -13.46 -2.47
C SER A 78 8.08 -13.61 -1.34
N ALA A 79 7.32 -14.70 -1.32
CA ALA A 79 6.36 -14.97 -0.25
C ALA A 79 7.06 -15.23 1.09
N LEU A 80 8.13 -16.04 1.10
CA LEU A 80 8.92 -16.33 2.30
C LEU A 80 9.48 -15.05 2.93
N LEU A 81 10.03 -14.14 2.12
CA LEU A 81 10.55 -12.85 2.60
C LEU A 81 9.45 -11.94 3.16
N CYS A 82 8.18 -12.14 2.78
CA CYS A 82 7.03 -11.38 3.27
C CYS A 82 6.24 -12.09 4.37
N ILE A 83 6.61 -13.31 4.79
CA ILE A 83 5.90 -14.06 5.85
C ILE A 83 5.65 -13.21 7.10
N PRO A 84 6.64 -12.49 7.65
CA PRO A 84 6.40 -11.71 8.86
C PRO A 84 5.30 -10.66 8.70
N VAL A 85 5.22 -10.02 7.54
CA VAL A 85 4.21 -9.00 7.24
C VAL A 85 2.84 -9.62 7.01
N PHE A 86 2.79 -10.79 6.35
CA PHE A 86 1.56 -11.55 6.20
C PHE A 86 1.01 -12.01 7.56
N LEU A 87 1.88 -12.49 8.44
CA LEU A 87 1.50 -12.90 9.79
C LEU A 87 1.03 -11.70 10.63
N ASP A 88 1.75 -10.58 10.64
CA ASP A 88 1.32 -9.35 11.35
C ASP A 88 -0.03 -8.84 10.83
N THR A 89 -0.27 -8.93 9.52
CA THR A 89 -1.58 -8.59 8.93
C THR A 89 -2.68 -9.51 9.43
N LEU A 90 -2.44 -10.82 9.43
CA LEU A 90 -3.41 -11.83 9.85
C LEU A 90 -3.73 -11.75 11.34
N THR A 91 -2.72 -11.61 12.20
CA THR A 91 -2.92 -11.54 13.66
C THR A 91 -3.63 -10.26 14.09
N ARG A 92 -3.49 -9.17 13.32
CA ARG A 92 -4.21 -7.91 13.54
C ARG A 92 -5.59 -7.86 12.89
N GLY A 93 -5.98 -8.86 12.10
CA GLY A 93 -7.25 -8.84 11.34
C GLY A 93 -7.31 -7.73 10.29
N GLN A 94 -6.15 -7.34 9.74
CA GLN A 94 -6.01 -6.20 8.84
C GLN A 94 -6.29 -6.57 7.38
N LEU A 95 -6.72 -5.60 6.58
CA LEU A 95 -7.05 -5.80 5.16
C LEU A 95 -5.83 -5.89 4.23
N GLY A 96 -4.61 -6.03 4.76
CA GLY A 96 -3.38 -5.99 3.95
C GLY A 96 -3.35 -7.06 2.86
N ILE A 97 -3.63 -8.32 3.19
CA ILE A 97 -3.65 -9.41 2.20
C ILE A 97 -4.75 -9.20 1.16
N LEU A 98 -5.90 -8.64 1.56
CA LEU A 98 -6.96 -8.26 0.62
C LEU A 98 -6.49 -7.16 -0.35
N MET A 99 -5.75 -6.16 0.13
CA MET A 99 -5.14 -5.15 -0.74
C MET A 99 -4.11 -5.75 -1.69
N LEU A 100 -3.30 -6.69 -1.22
CA LEU A 100 -2.35 -7.41 -2.08
C LEU A 100 -3.08 -8.24 -3.15
N PHE A 101 -4.22 -8.84 -2.80
CA PHE A 101 -5.09 -9.55 -3.74
C PHE A 101 -5.63 -8.60 -4.80
N PHE A 102 -6.19 -7.45 -4.41
CA PHE A 102 -6.64 -6.42 -5.35
C PHE A 102 -5.50 -5.95 -6.27
N GLN A 103 -4.33 -5.70 -5.71
CA GLN A 103 -3.14 -5.35 -6.49
C GLN A 103 -2.83 -6.40 -7.58
N ALA A 104 -2.93 -7.70 -7.25
CA ALA A 104 -2.74 -8.79 -8.20
C ALA A 104 -3.81 -8.83 -9.30
N VAL A 105 -5.10 -8.79 -8.93
CA VAL A 105 -6.21 -8.91 -9.90
C VAL A 105 -6.35 -7.67 -10.78
N ILE A 106 -6.05 -6.47 -10.26
CA ILE A 106 -6.01 -5.23 -11.04
C ILE A 106 -4.91 -5.33 -12.09
N PHE A 107 -3.70 -5.73 -11.68
CA PHE A 107 -2.59 -5.87 -12.62
C PHE A 107 -2.86 -6.96 -13.67
N PHE A 108 -3.39 -8.11 -13.26
CA PHE A 108 -3.77 -9.17 -14.19
C PHE A 108 -4.85 -8.72 -15.18
N SER A 109 -5.92 -8.08 -14.71
CA SER A 109 -7.00 -7.55 -15.55
C SER A 109 -6.48 -6.50 -16.52
N TYR A 110 -5.56 -5.64 -16.05
CA TYR A 110 -4.88 -4.66 -16.89
C TYR A 110 -4.06 -5.32 -18.01
N LEU A 111 -3.26 -6.34 -17.69
CA LEU A 111 -2.50 -7.11 -18.68
C LEU A 111 -3.40 -7.85 -19.69
N LYS A 112 -4.62 -8.22 -19.29
CA LYS A 112 -5.64 -8.83 -20.16
C LYS A 112 -6.49 -7.81 -20.92
N ASN A 113 -6.17 -6.52 -20.83
CA ASN A 113 -6.93 -5.43 -21.45
C ASN A 113 -8.40 -5.33 -20.97
N HIS A 114 -8.72 -5.91 -19.80
CA HIS A 114 -10.03 -5.80 -19.16
C HIS A 114 -10.12 -4.48 -18.36
N LYS A 115 -10.03 -3.35 -19.06
CA LYS A 115 -9.86 -2.01 -18.47
C LYS A 115 -10.99 -1.61 -17.51
N ILE A 116 -12.23 -1.95 -17.86
CA ILE A 116 -13.41 -1.66 -17.03
C ILE A 116 -13.31 -2.42 -15.71
N LEU A 117 -13.11 -3.74 -15.77
CA LEU A 117 -12.96 -4.56 -14.57
C LEU A 117 -11.79 -4.08 -13.69
N ALA A 118 -10.63 -3.78 -14.29
CA ALA A 118 -9.48 -3.28 -13.55
C ALA A 118 -9.76 -1.96 -12.83
N GLY A 119 -10.46 -1.03 -13.49
CA GLY A 119 -10.84 0.26 -12.91
C GLY A 119 -11.85 0.10 -11.78
N PHE A 120 -12.89 -0.72 -11.99
CA PHE A 120 -13.91 -0.98 -10.98
C PHE A 120 -13.34 -1.70 -9.74
N LEU A 121 -12.42 -2.67 -9.94
CA LEU A 121 -11.70 -3.33 -8.84
C LEU A 121 -10.78 -2.37 -8.09
N LEU A 122 -10.10 -1.45 -8.78
CA LEU A 122 -9.29 -0.40 -8.13
C LEU A 122 -10.16 0.49 -7.25
N ALA A 123 -11.33 0.91 -7.76
CA ALA A 123 -12.26 1.72 -6.99
C ALA A 123 -12.78 0.99 -5.75
N LEU A 124 -13.15 -0.29 -5.86
CA LEU A 124 -13.55 -1.11 -4.73
C LEU A 124 -12.43 -1.18 -3.68
N ALA A 125 -11.21 -1.51 -4.12
CA ALA A 125 -10.07 -1.67 -3.22
C ALA A 125 -9.78 -0.37 -2.44
N VAL A 126 -9.72 0.77 -3.13
CA VAL A 126 -9.50 2.08 -2.52
C VAL A 126 -10.65 2.47 -1.59
N SER A 127 -11.89 2.12 -1.93
CA SER A 127 -13.05 2.39 -1.07
C SER A 127 -13.00 1.57 0.21
N LEU A 128 -12.48 0.33 0.19
CA LEU A 128 -12.31 -0.50 1.38
C LEU A 128 -11.14 -0.02 2.26
N LYS A 129 -10.00 0.27 1.64
CA LYS A 129 -8.81 0.79 2.29
C LYS A 129 -8.00 1.63 1.31
N THR A 130 -7.93 2.95 1.56
CA THR A 130 -7.29 3.91 0.65
C THR A 130 -5.83 3.57 0.35
N SER A 131 -5.06 3.21 1.38
CA SER A 131 -3.66 2.81 1.26
C SER A 131 -3.51 1.29 1.11
N PRO A 132 -2.59 0.81 0.25
CA PRO A 132 -1.61 1.56 -0.54
C PRO A 132 -2.03 1.80 -2.01
N LEU A 133 -3.27 1.50 -2.40
CA LEU A 133 -3.62 1.39 -3.83
C LEU A 133 -4.11 2.70 -4.48
N ALA A 134 -4.47 3.74 -3.71
CA ALA A 134 -4.94 5.01 -4.30
C ALA A 134 -3.93 5.64 -5.27
N VAL A 135 -2.63 5.49 -5.01
CA VAL A 135 -1.56 5.98 -5.89
C VAL A 135 -1.54 5.32 -7.28
N LEU A 136 -2.23 4.18 -7.47
CA LEU A 136 -2.38 3.57 -8.80
C LEU A 136 -3.23 4.42 -9.75
N PHE A 137 -4.06 5.35 -9.26
CA PHE A 137 -4.69 6.35 -10.13
C PHE A 137 -3.64 7.18 -10.87
N VAL A 138 -2.54 7.53 -10.21
CA VAL A 138 -1.43 8.27 -10.82
C VAL A 138 -0.72 7.40 -11.87
N TYR A 139 -0.48 6.11 -11.56
CA TYR A 139 0.07 5.16 -12.54
C TYR A 139 -0.78 5.12 -13.81
N PHE A 140 -2.08 4.87 -13.69
CA PHE A 140 -2.97 4.77 -14.86
C PHE A 140 -3.17 6.11 -15.57
N LEU A 141 -3.06 7.23 -14.87
CA LEU A 141 -3.03 8.57 -15.47
C LEU A 141 -1.79 8.77 -16.34
N PHE A 142 -0.60 8.42 -15.84
CA PHE A 142 0.63 8.52 -16.63
C PHE A 142 0.58 7.58 -17.84
N ARG A 143 0.05 6.37 -17.66
CA ARG A 143 -0.21 5.40 -18.75
C ARG A 143 -1.33 5.84 -19.72
N LYS A 144 -2.04 6.94 -19.46
CA LYS A 144 -3.18 7.44 -20.27
C LYS A 144 -4.30 6.41 -20.44
N GLU A 145 -4.55 5.60 -19.42
CA GLU A 145 -5.57 4.54 -19.44
C GLU A 145 -6.97 5.10 -19.11
N TRP A 146 -7.48 5.98 -19.98
CA TRP A 146 -8.68 6.77 -19.72
C TRP A 146 -9.93 5.93 -19.44
N PHE A 147 -10.14 4.83 -20.16
CA PHE A 147 -11.28 3.94 -19.90
C PHE A 147 -11.21 3.27 -18.54
N LEU A 148 -10.00 2.90 -18.08
CA LEU A 148 -9.80 2.34 -16.75
C LEU A 148 -10.08 3.41 -15.69
N LEU A 149 -9.55 4.63 -15.87
CA LEU A 149 -9.77 5.74 -14.95
C LEU A 149 -11.24 6.15 -14.88
N LEU A 150 -11.95 6.20 -16.01
CA LEU A 150 -13.39 6.49 -16.05
C LEU A 150 -14.16 5.40 -15.30
N SER A 151 -13.85 4.12 -15.56
CA SER A 151 -14.47 3.01 -14.84
C SER A 151 -14.20 3.07 -13.34
N ALA A 152 -13.00 3.50 -12.93
CA ALA A 152 -12.66 3.65 -11.53
C ALA A 152 -13.37 4.86 -10.90
N ALA A 153 -13.51 5.97 -11.62
CA ALA A 153 -14.30 7.12 -11.17
C ALA A 153 -15.78 6.73 -10.96
N CYS A 154 -16.39 6.04 -11.93
CA CYS A 154 -17.74 5.48 -11.78
C CYS A 154 -17.83 4.51 -10.59
N GLY A 155 -16.82 3.64 -10.43
CA GLY A 155 -16.73 2.72 -9.30
C GLY A 155 -16.64 3.44 -7.96
N LEU A 156 -15.87 4.53 -7.84
CA LEU A 156 -15.74 5.29 -6.59
C LEU A 156 -17.07 5.97 -6.23
N VAL A 157 -17.74 6.58 -7.21
CA VAL A 157 -19.08 7.14 -7.02
C VAL A 157 -20.04 6.05 -6.55
N PHE A 158 -19.98 4.86 -7.15
CA PHE A 158 -20.82 3.75 -6.75
C PHE A 158 -20.51 3.26 -5.33
N PHE A 159 -19.25 2.95 -5.02
CA PHE A 159 -18.85 2.29 -3.78
C PHE A 159 -18.77 3.20 -2.56
N ILE A 160 -18.40 4.47 -2.73
CA ILE A 160 -18.30 5.43 -1.62
C ILE A 160 -19.64 6.13 -1.39
N PHE A 161 -20.35 6.47 -2.46
CA PHE A 161 -21.55 7.30 -2.37
C PHE A 161 -22.84 6.49 -2.59
N LEU A 162 -23.09 5.97 -3.79
CA LEU A 162 -24.42 5.41 -4.13
C LEU A 162 -24.78 4.16 -3.30
N TYR A 163 -23.88 3.18 -3.21
CA TYR A 163 -24.15 1.91 -2.54
C TYR A 163 -24.39 2.11 -1.04
N PRO A 164 -23.53 2.83 -0.28
CA PRO A 164 -23.84 3.16 1.10
C PRO A 164 -25.13 3.98 1.24
N SER A 165 -25.33 5.01 0.43
CA SER A 165 -26.53 5.87 0.52
C SER A 165 -27.85 5.12 0.32
N VAL A 166 -27.88 4.08 -0.51
CA VAL A 166 -29.07 3.22 -0.67
C VAL A 166 -29.38 2.40 0.58
N ILE A 167 -28.37 2.06 1.38
CA ILE A 167 -28.51 1.19 2.56
C ILE A 167 -28.79 1.99 3.83
N ILE A 168 -28.05 3.08 4.06
CA ILE A 168 -28.12 3.88 5.30
C ILE A 168 -28.76 5.26 5.11
N GLY A 169 -29.09 5.65 3.88
CA GLY A 169 -29.61 6.98 3.55
C GLY A 169 -28.54 7.94 3.04
N PHE A 170 -28.93 8.87 2.15
CA PHE A 170 -28.02 9.83 1.53
C PHE A 170 -27.42 10.84 2.52
N GLU A 171 -28.25 11.37 3.42
CA GLU A 171 -27.83 12.34 4.43
C GLU A 171 -26.85 11.71 5.42
N GLU A 172 -27.21 10.55 5.98
CA GLU A 172 -26.36 9.78 6.90
C GLU A 172 -25.01 9.42 6.26
N ASN A 173 -25.01 8.89 5.03
CA ASN A 173 -23.75 8.54 4.35
C ASN A 173 -22.87 9.78 4.13
N TRP A 174 -23.46 10.91 3.74
CA TRP A 174 -22.71 12.15 3.54
C TRP A 174 -22.10 12.68 4.85
N GLU A 175 -22.86 12.62 5.95
CA GLU A 175 -22.36 12.99 7.28
C GLU A 175 -21.19 12.09 7.71
N LEU A 176 -21.33 10.77 7.60
CA LEU A 176 -20.28 9.81 7.92
C LEU A 176 -19.02 10.01 7.06
N LEU A 177 -19.17 10.26 5.76
CA LEU A 177 -18.04 10.57 4.88
C LEU A 177 -17.33 11.88 5.29
N THR A 178 -18.10 12.89 5.71
CA THR A 178 -17.56 14.17 6.19
C THR A 178 -16.77 13.97 7.49
N ILE A 179 -17.30 13.19 8.44
CA ILE A 179 -16.61 12.84 9.68
C ILE A 179 -15.32 12.06 9.38
N TRP A 180 -15.41 11.01 8.56
CA TRP A 180 -14.25 10.19 8.17
C TRP A 180 -13.15 11.03 7.51
N HIS A 181 -13.52 11.87 6.54
CA HIS A 181 -12.58 12.75 5.86
C HIS A 181 -11.93 13.74 6.84
N GLY A 182 -12.70 14.30 7.78
CA GLY A 182 -12.19 15.15 8.86
C GLY A 182 -11.14 14.45 9.72
N LEU A 183 -11.42 13.23 10.17
CA LEU A 183 -10.49 12.42 10.98
C LEU A 183 -9.19 12.11 10.23
N MET A 184 -9.30 11.65 8.97
CA MET A 184 -8.13 11.31 8.16
C MET A 184 -7.27 12.55 7.85
N LYS A 185 -7.91 13.70 7.60
CA LYS A 185 -7.23 14.98 7.39
C LYS A 185 -6.53 15.46 8.66
N GLU A 186 -7.16 15.33 9.82
CA GLU A 186 -6.59 15.74 11.10
C GLU A 186 -5.34 14.93 11.48
N GLY A 187 -5.31 13.64 11.14
CA GLY A 187 -4.12 12.79 11.31
C GLY A 187 -2.88 13.28 10.58
N SER A 188 -3.07 14.07 9.52
CA SER A 188 -1.98 14.72 8.76
C SER A 188 -1.70 16.16 9.23
N SER A 189 -2.37 16.65 10.28
CA SER A 189 -2.28 18.02 10.80
C SER A 189 -1.35 18.15 12.01
N ILE A 190 -0.76 19.33 12.24
CA ILE A 190 0.18 19.55 13.35
C ILE A 190 -0.45 19.30 14.73
N ASN A 191 -1.78 19.39 14.79
CA ASN A 191 -2.58 19.12 15.98
C ASN A 191 -3.05 17.67 16.08
N ALA A 192 -2.55 16.75 15.25
CA ALA A 192 -2.95 15.33 15.28
C ALA A 192 -2.87 14.70 16.69
N TYR A 193 -1.97 15.18 17.54
CA TYR A 193 -1.82 14.72 18.93
C TYR A 193 -3.00 15.04 19.84
N LYS A 194 -3.90 15.94 19.43
CA LYS A 194 -5.14 16.26 20.14
C LYS A 194 -6.28 15.31 19.77
N ASN A 195 -6.15 14.58 18.66
CA ASN A 195 -7.16 13.65 18.20
C ASN A 195 -7.10 12.36 19.02
N TYR A 196 -8.26 11.77 19.32
CA TYR A 196 -8.36 10.54 20.11
C TYR A 196 -7.69 9.32 19.44
N LEU A 197 -7.54 9.34 18.11
CA LEU A 197 -6.82 8.32 17.34
C LEU A 197 -5.29 8.48 17.39
N TRP A 198 -4.76 9.43 18.18
CA TRP A 198 -3.33 9.68 18.22
C TRP A 198 -2.51 8.45 18.61
N SER A 199 -2.86 7.80 19.73
CA SER A 199 -2.17 6.61 20.23
C SER A 199 -2.40 5.37 19.37
N GLU A 200 -3.53 5.31 18.65
CA GLU A 200 -3.91 4.15 17.84
C GLU A 200 -3.32 4.19 16.42
N LEU A 201 -3.26 5.38 15.82
CA LEU A 201 -3.04 5.54 14.39
C LEU A 201 -2.03 6.63 14.03
N PHE A 202 -2.09 7.80 14.66
CA PHE A 202 -1.37 8.98 14.13
C PHE A 202 0.01 9.22 14.73
N THR A 203 0.33 8.64 15.89
CA THR A 203 1.63 8.90 16.53
C THR A 203 2.79 8.41 15.64
N PRO A 204 3.79 9.27 15.35
CA PRO A 204 5.01 8.88 14.65
C PRO A 204 5.98 8.10 15.56
N PHE A 205 5.71 8.04 16.86
CA PHE A 205 6.58 7.38 17.85
C PHE A 205 6.28 5.90 18.01
N ALA A 206 5.18 5.38 17.43
CA ALA A 206 4.94 3.95 17.37
C ALA A 206 6.04 3.26 16.57
N ALA A 207 6.72 2.27 17.18
CA ALA A 207 7.81 1.54 16.55
C ALA A 207 7.37 0.81 15.27
N ASP A 208 6.09 0.43 15.17
CA ASP A 208 5.52 -0.18 13.98
C ASP A 208 5.20 0.84 12.87
N ASN A 209 5.15 2.15 13.14
CA ASN A 209 5.00 3.19 12.11
C ASN A 209 6.34 3.40 11.37
N GLN A 210 6.38 2.90 10.15
CA GLN A 210 7.53 2.84 9.25
C GLN A 210 7.33 3.77 8.04
N SER A 211 6.58 4.86 8.21
CA SER A 211 6.55 5.94 7.23
C SER A 211 7.83 6.77 7.28
N PHE A 212 8.20 7.40 6.16
CA PHE A 212 9.31 8.34 6.11
C PHE A 212 9.11 9.50 7.10
N TYR A 213 7.87 10.00 7.22
CA TYR A 213 7.49 11.00 8.22
C TYR A 213 7.83 10.54 9.65
N ALA A 214 7.35 9.35 10.06
CA ALA A 214 7.56 8.85 11.42
C ALA A 214 9.03 8.62 11.76
N VAL A 215 9.79 8.06 10.82
CA VAL A 215 11.23 7.84 10.99
C VAL A 215 11.98 9.15 11.17
N LEU A 216 11.74 10.15 10.30
CA LEU A 216 12.37 11.46 10.45
C LEU A 216 11.97 12.16 11.75
N THR A 217 10.70 12.09 12.15
CA THR A 217 10.24 12.68 13.41
C THR A 217 11.00 12.09 14.60
N ARG A 218 11.24 10.78 14.63
CA ARG A 218 12.01 10.14 15.72
C ARG A 218 13.49 10.54 15.76
N PHE A 219 14.06 11.06 14.67
CA PHE A 219 15.40 11.64 14.67
C PHE A 219 15.41 13.10 15.14
N CYS A 220 14.33 13.83 14.92
CA CYS A 220 14.24 15.26 15.26
C CYS A 220 13.80 15.50 16.72
N TRP A 221 13.07 14.57 17.34
CA TRP A 221 12.60 14.68 18.72
C TRP A 221 13.01 13.47 19.55
N ARG A 222 13.37 13.71 20.82
CA ARG A 222 13.80 12.64 21.74
C ARG A 222 12.66 11.70 22.14
N GLY A 223 11.43 12.19 22.10
CA GLY A 223 10.25 11.44 22.45
C GLY A 223 8.96 12.22 22.18
N GLU A 224 7.85 11.56 22.42
CA GLU A 224 6.53 12.08 22.08
C GLU A 224 6.17 13.35 22.86
N SER A 225 6.53 13.42 24.14
CA SER A 225 6.27 14.61 24.98
C SER A 225 6.97 15.87 24.46
N ASP A 226 8.22 15.73 24.00
CA ASP A 226 8.99 16.82 23.40
C ASP A 226 8.39 17.27 22.06
N PHE A 227 7.91 16.32 21.25
CA PHE A 227 7.17 16.64 20.02
C PHE A 227 5.86 17.37 20.29
N ILE A 228 5.09 16.96 21.31
CA ILE A 228 3.83 17.61 21.67
C ILE A 228 4.07 19.02 22.23
N ALA A 229 5.14 19.20 23.00
CA ALA A 229 5.53 20.52 23.52
C ALA A 229 6.00 21.46 22.40
N ASN A 230 6.70 20.94 21.40
CA ASN A 230 7.33 21.71 20.33
C ASN A 230 7.05 21.14 18.94
N PRO A 231 5.78 21.07 18.49
CA PRO A 231 5.46 20.46 17.21
C PRO A 231 5.94 21.37 16.08
N SER A 232 6.45 20.79 15.00
CA SER A 232 6.93 21.54 13.84
C SER A 232 6.38 21.00 12.54
N HIS A 233 6.08 21.92 11.62
CA HIS A 233 5.72 21.59 10.25
C HIS A 233 6.92 21.15 9.41
N GLY A 234 8.17 21.39 9.84
CA GLY A 234 9.37 21.15 9.04
C GLY A 234 9.47 19.72 8.50
N VAL A 235 9.43 18.72 9.38
CA VAL A 235 9.51 17.29 8.97
C VAL A 235 8.33 16.89 8.07
N ARG A 236 7.16 17.49 8.26
CA ARG A 236 5.97 17.24 7.42
C ARG A 236 6.17 17.78 6.02
N TRP A 237 6.64 19.02 5.89
CA TRP A 237 6.95 19.62 4.58
C TRP A 237 8.05 18.84 3.86
N ILE A 238 9.08 18.38 4.58
CA ILE A 238 10.12 17.51 4.02
C ILE A 238 9.49 16.21 3.50
N SER A 239 8.67 15.52 4.31
CA SER A 239 8.02 14.27 3.91
C SER A 239 7.10 14.45 2.71
N LEU A 240 6.28 15.52 2.69
CA LEU A 240 5.41 15.85 1.56
C LEU A 240 6.22 16.14 0.29
N SER A 241 7.29 16.94 0.41
CA SER A 241 8.17 17.27 -0.72
C SER A 241 8.82 16.03 -1.29
N MET A 242 9.27 15.10 -0.44
CA MET A 242 9.81 13.81 -0.87
C MET A 242 8.76 12.94 -1.57
N GLY A 243 7.51 12.96 -1.08
CA GLY A 243 6.37 12.34 -1.76
C GLY A 243 6.14 12.92 -3.17
N ILE A 244 6.12 14.24 -3.30
CA ILE A 244 5.98 14.92 -4.60
C ILE A 244 7.16 14.57 -5.52
N ILE A 245 8.40 14.64 -5.02
CA ILE A 245 9.60 14.26 -5.77
C ILE A 245 9.50 12.80 -6.24
N SER A 246 8.99 11.89 -5.41
CA SER A 246 8.82 10.49 -5.80
C SER A 246 7.87 10.32 -6.98
N VAL A 247 6.74 11.05 -6.99
CA VAL A 247 5.78 11.06 -8.11
C VAL A 247 6.40 11.68 -9.36
N LEU A 248 7.17 12.77 -9.22
CA LEU A 248 7.89 13.38 -10.33
C LEU A 248 8.95 12.43 -10.92
N LEU A 249 9.68 11.69 -10.09
CA LEU A 249 10.65 10.71 -10.57
C LEU A 249 9.96 9.54 -11.30
N LEU A 250 8.81 9.09 -10.82
CA LEU A 250 7.97 8.09 -11.50
C LEU A 250 7.47 8.62 -12.85
N PHE A 251 7.05 9.88 -12.92
CA PHE A 251 6.67 10.55 -14.16
C PHE A 251 7.83 10.63 -15.15
N ILE A 252 9.00 11.12 -14.71
CA ILE A 252 10.21 11.22 -15.54
C ILE A 252 10.61 9.84 -16.06
N LYS A 253 10.54 8.81 -15.23
CA LYS A 253 10.82 7.44 -15.65
C LYS A 253 9.84 6.97 -16.72
N HIS A 254 8.56 7.29 -16.57
CA HIS A 254 7.51 6.94 -17.51
C HIS A 254 7.67 7.65 -18.88
N THR A 255 8.10 8.92 -18.89
CA THR A 255 8.25 9.72 -20.12
C THR A 255 9.53 9.46 -20.91
N ARG A 256 10.45 8.62 -20.40
CA ARG A 256 11.66 8.24 -21.15
C ARG A 256 11.25 7.56 -22.47
N PRO A 257 11.92 7.89 -23.60
CA PRO A 257 11.59 7.32 -24.89
C PRO A 257 11.55 5.80 -24.82
N ALA A 258 10.46 5.20 -25.34
CA ALA A 258 10.42 3.77 -25.56
C ALA A 258 11.61 3.35 -26.46
N PRO A 259 12.19 2.16 -26.27
CA PRO A 259 13.23 1.65 -27.16
C PRO A 259 12.77 1.78 -28.62
N LYS A 260 13.67 2.22 -29.52
CA LYS A 260 13.33 2.33 -30.94
C LYS A 260 12.98 0.94 -31.50
N SER A 261 11.81 0.87 -32.14
CA SER A 261 11.32 -0.15 -33.08
C SER A 261 11.60 -1.62 -32.74
N GLY A 262 10.58 -2.30 -32.20
CA GLY A 262 10.44 -3.76 -32.24
C GLY A 262 10.39 -4.49 -30.90
N GLU A 263 10.86 -3.86 -29.82
CA GLU A 263 10.78 -4.45 -28.47
C GLU A 263 9.59 -3.86 -27.68
N ASP A 264 8.50 -4.62 -27.61
CA ASP A 264 7.43 -4.34 -26.65
C ASP A 264 7.99 -4.31 -25.21
N VAL A 265 7.51 -3.35 -24.40
CA VAL A 265 7.84 -3.31 -22.97
C VAL A 265 7.40 -4.62 -22.33
N SER A 266 8.37 -5.36 -21.80
CA SER A 266 8.13 -6.68 -21.21
C SER A 266 7.18 -6.65 -20.02
N ILE A 267 6.59 -7.80 -19.71
CA ILE A 267 5.69 -7.96 -18.57
C ILE A 267 6.43 -7.70 -17.25
N GLU A 268 7.70 -8.10 -17.14
CA GLU A 268 8.53 -7.87 -15.96
C GLU A 268 8.82 -6.39 -15.77
N ASP A 269 9.08 -5.66 -16.86
CA ASP A 269 9.28 -4.21 -16.80
C ASP A 269 8.00 -3.48 -16.37
N LYS A 270 6.83 -3.92 -16.85
CA LYS A 270 5.52 -3.42 -16.42
C LYS A 270 5.25 -3.72 -14.95
N LEU A 271 5.59 -4.93 -14.46
CA LEU A 271 5.44 -5.31 -13.06
C LEU A 271 6.35 -4.44 -12.16
N VAL A 272 7.60 -4.21 -12.57
CA VAL A 272 8.50 -3.29 -11.87
C VAL A 272 7.86 -1.90 -11.78
N GLU A 273 7.45 -1.31 -12.90
CA GLU A 273 6.83 0.02 -12.91
C GLU A 273 5.58 0.07 -12.00
N PHE A 274 4.68 -0.91 -12.13
CA PHE A 274 3.45 -1.00 -11.35
C PHE A 274 3.73 -1.13 -9.84
N SER A 275 4.71 -1.97 -9.46
CA SER A 275 5.05 -2.22 -8.05
C SER A 275 5.63 -1.01 -7.31
N LEU A 276 6.26 -0.06 -8.04
CA LEU A 276 6.84 1.14 -7.44
C LEU A 276 5.80 2.09 -6.84
N TYR A 277 4.57 2.13 -7.39
CA TYR A 277 3.57 3.10 -6.96
C TYR A 277 3.02 2.78 -5.56
N PRO A 278 2.48 1.56 -5.28
CA PRO A 278 2.02 1.22 -3.93
C PRO A 278 3.10 1.37 -2.87
N VAL A 279 4.35 1.01 -3.19
CA VAL A 279 5.48 1.18 -2.26
C VAL A 279 5.81 2.67 -2.04
N ALA A 280 5.72 3.53 -3.05
CA ALA A 280 5.88 4.97 -2.86
C ALA A 280 4.81 5.52 -1.90
N MET A 281 3.55 5.06 -2.01
CA MET A 281 2.51 5.45 -1.05
C MET A 281 2.82 4.97 0.37
N LEU A 282 3.37 3.76 0.54
CA LEU A 282 3.81 3.27 1.84
C LEU A 282 4.95 4.11 2.43
N LEU A 283 5.91 4.53 1.60
CA LEU A 283 7.04 5.34 2.08
C LEU A 283 6.60 6.75 2.51
N PHE A 284 5.72 7.40 1.73
CA PHE A 284 5.43 8.83 1.88
C PHE A 284 4.04 9.16 2.45
N SER A 285 3.23 8.15 2.77
CA SER A 285 2.06 8.32 3.65
C SER A 285 2.51 8.74 5.05
N PRO A 286 1.79 9.63 5.76
CA PRO A 286 2.14 10.02 7.12
C PRO A 286 2.06 8.86 8.13
N VAL A 287 1.27 7.83 7.82
CA VAL A 287 1.13 6.64 8.65
C VAL A 287 1.29 5.41 7.77
N THR A 288 2.28 4.59 8.10
CA THR A 288 2.50 3.29 7.45
C THR A 288 3.00 2.29 8.48
N GLN A 289 2.09 1.59 9.12
CA GLN A 289 2.46 0.51 10.04
C GLN A 289 3.03 -0.73 9.30
N ILE A 290 3.80 -1.58 9.99
CA ILE A 290 4.45 -2.79 9.43
C ILE A 290 3.49 -3.64 8.58
N HIS A 291 2.28 -3.96 9.06
CA HIS A 291 1.28 -4.73 8.31
C HIS A 291 0.88 -4.12 6.95
N HIS A 292 1.17 -2.85 6.66
CA HIS A 292 0.92 -2.27 5.34
C HIS A 292 1.96 -2.67 4.29
N TYR A 293 3.14 -3.17 4.70
CA TYR A 293 4.25 -3.52 3.80
C TYR A 293 4.02 -4.81 2.98
N VAL A 294 2.81 -5.38 2.99
CA VAL A 294 2.43 -6.54 2.16
C VAL A 294 2.72 -6.31 0.67
N SER A 295 2.63 -5.07 0.18
CA SER A 295 2.95 -4.71 -1.21
C SER A 295 4.43 -4.89 -1.58
N LEU A 296 5.34 -5.06 -0.61
CA LEU A 296 6.72 -5.46 -0.87
C LEU A 296 6.81 -6.80 -1.61
N TYR A 297 5.82 -7.68 -1.46
CA TYR A 297 5.76 -8.94 -2.20
C TYR A 297 5.94 -8.71 -3.70
N PHE A 298 5.20 -7.75 -4.28
CA PHE A 298 5.31 -7.46 -5.72
C PHE A 298 6.63 -6.79 -6.09
N MET A 299 7.23 -6.03 -5.18
CA MET A 299 8.53 -5.41 -5.43
C MET A 299 9.67 -6.44 -5.38
N PHE A 300 9.64 -7.39 -4.44
CA PHE A 300 10.55 -8.54 -4.41
C PHE A 300 10.37 -9.42 -5.64
N LEU A 301 9.12 -9.73 -6.00
CA LEU A 301 8.82 -10.54 -7.17
C LEU A 301 9.32 -9.88 -8.45
N ALA A 302 9.07 -8.58 -8.62
CA ALA A 302 9.54 -7.80 -9.75
C ALA A 302 11.07 -7.81 -9.85
N ALA A 303 11.78 -7.68 -8.72
CA ALA A 303 13.24 -7.74 -8.68
C ALA A 303 13.79 -9.13 -9.06
N PHE A 304 13.18 -10.22 -8.58
CA PHE A 304 13.58 -11.58 -8.97
C PHE A 304 13.33 -11.87 -10.44
N PHE A 305 12.14 -11.50 -10.96
CA PHE A 305 11.82 -11.67 -12.37
C PHE A 305 12.77 -10.87 -13.26
N LEU A 306 13.07 -9.63 -12.86
CA LEU A 306 14.03 -8.79 -13.57
C LEU A 306 15.44 -9.36 -13.53
N TRP A 307 15.91 -9.83 -12.36
CA TRP A 307 17.20 -10.49 -12.23
C TRP A 307 17.29 -11.69 -13.17
N ASN A 308 16.28 -12.55 -13.18
CA ASN A 308 16.33 -13.75 -14.01
C ASN A 308 16.35 -13.43 -15.51
N ARG A 309 15.62 -12.40 -15.94
CA ARG A 309 15.60 -11.96 -17.34
C ARG A 309 16.89 -11.26 -17.77
N LYS A 310 17.37 -10.27 -16.99
CA LYS A 310 18.52 -9.44 -17.37
C LYS A 310 19.86 -9.94 -16.83
N LYS A 311 19.85 -10.94 -15.95
CA LYS A 311 21.02 -11.48 -15.22
C LYS A 311 21.85 -10.41 -14.51
N THR A 312 21.22 -9.32 -14.06
CA THR A 312 21.88 -8.25 -13.31
C THR A 312 21.79 -8.50 -11.81
N TRP A 313 22.90 -8.41 -11.09
CA TRP A 313 22.93 -8.70 -9.65
C TRP A 313 22.32 -7.59 -8.77
N LEU A 314 22.21 -6.36 -9.28
CA LEU A 314 21.78 -5.20 -8.49
C LEU A 314 20.36 -5.31 -7.91
N PRO A 315 19.31 -5.72 -8.67
CA PRO A 315 18.00 -5.99 -8.09
C PRO A 315 18.03 -7.06 -7.00
N LEU A 316 18.84 -8.11 -7.19
CA LEU A 316 18.99 -9.18 -6.21
C LEU A 316 19.64 -8.69 -4.91
N ALA A 317 20.72 -7.91 -5.01
CA ALA A 317 21.34 -7.25 -3.86
C ALA A 317 20.36 -6.31 -3.15
N GLY A 318 19.53 -5.57 -3.91
CA GLY A 318 18.46 -4.75 -3.36
C GLY A 318 17.43 -5.56 -2.55
N VAL A 319 17.02 -6.74 -3.05
CA VAL A 319 16.11 -7.64 -2.32
C VAL A 319 16.75 -8.10 -1.02
N PHE A 320 18.00 -8.59 -1.06
CA PHE A 320 18.67 -9.08 0.15
C PHE A 320 18.94 -7.98 1.16
N CYS A 321 19.30 -6.78 0.72
CA CYS A 321 19.45 -5.62 1.60
C CYS A 321 18.11 -5.25 2.25
N SER A 322 17.05 -5.11 1.44
CA SER A 322 15.71 -4.78 1.90
C SER A 322 15.17 -5.80 2.90
N ALA A 323 15.25 -7.08 2.56
CA ALA A 323 14.82 -8.18 3.43
C ALA A 323 15.65 -8.27 4.70
N SER A 324 16.98 -8.11 4.63
CA SER A 324 17.84 -8.13 5.82
C SER A 324 17.48 -7.01 6.79
N LEU A 325 17.32 -5.78 6.31
CA LEU A 325 16.94 -4.65 7.17
C LEU A 325 15.56 -4.87 7.79
N PHE A 326 14.61 -5.41 7.02
CA PHE A 326 13.27 -5.74 7.52
C PHE A 326 13.33 -6.82 8.61
N LEU A 327 14.03 -7.92 8.36
CA LEU A 327 14.15 -9.04 9.29
C LEU A 327 14.90 -8.66 10.57
N LEU A 328 15.98 -7.87 10.46
CA LEU A 328 16.72 -7.36 11.61
C LEU A 328 15.82 -6.50 12.52
N ALA A 329 14.96 -5.68 11.93
CA ALA A 329 14.03 -4.84 12.68
C ALA A 329 12.95 -5.63 13.43
N LEU A 330 12.58 -6.82 12.95
CA LEU A 330 11.64 -7.68 13.66
C LEU A 330 12.25 -8.30 14.92
N VAL A 331 13.58 -8.45 14.96
CA VAL A 331 14.30 -9.08 16.08
C VAL A 331 14.86 -8.04 17.03
N ILE A 332 15.24 -6.86 16.53
CA ILE A 332 15.92 -5.82 17.28
C ILE A 332 15.06 -4.56 17.27
N GLU A 333 14.28 -4.35 18.33
CA GLU A 333 13.33 -3.25 18.46
C GLU A 333 13.93 -1.85 18.22
N PRO A 334 15.14 -1.50 18.70
CA PRO A 334 15.78 -0.24 18.34
C PRO A 334 15.94 -0.03 16.82
N LEU A 335 16.14 -1.09 16.03
CA LEU A 335 16.26 -0.97 14.58
C LEU A 335 14.88 -0.73 13.92
N ALA A 336 13.81 -1.34 14.44
CA ALA A 336 12.46 -0.94 14.04
C ALA A 336 12.21 0.54 14.38
N TYR A 337 12.60 0.99 15.57
CA TYR A 337 12.46 2.39 15.96
C TYR A 337 13.24 3.36 15.05
N LEU A 338 14.41 2.95 14.54
CA LEU A 338 15.23 3.73 13.60
C LEU A 338 14.77 3.66 12.14
N GLY A 339 13.72 2.91 11.83
CA GLY A 339 13.12 2.89 10.50
C GLY A 339 13.74 1.88 9.53
N PHE A 340 14.40 0.83 10.00
CA PHE A 340 15.08 -0.15 9.12
C PHE A 340 14.16 -0.75 8.02
N PRO A 341 12.91 -1.14 8.30
CA PRO A 341 11.95 -1.57 7.27
C PRO A 341 11.74 -0.51 6.18
N MET A 342 11.59 0.76 6.58
CA MET A 342 11.42 1.88 5.67
C MET A 342 12.66 2.07 4.78
N TRP A 343 13.86 2.09 5.39
CA TRP A 343 15.12 2.24 4.64
C TRP A 343 15.34 1.08 3.67
N GLY A 344 15.07 -0.15 4.09
CA GLY A 344 15.16 -1.32 3.22
C GLY A 344 14.20 -1.25 2.03
N ALA A 345 12.96 -0.83 2.25
CA ALA A 345 12.01 -0.62 1.17
C ALA A 345 12.44 0.52 0.23
N PHE A 346 12.95 1.64 0.79
CA PHE A 346 13.43 2.79 0.05
C PHE A 346 14.62 2.45 -0.84
N ILE A 347 15.58 1.66 -0.35
CA ILE A 347 16.76 1.21 -1.12
C ILE A 347 16.33 0.38 -2.33
N LEU A 348 15.49 -0.65 -2.11
CA LEU A 348 15.03 -1.50 -3.22
C LEU A 348 14.17 -0.70 -4.21
N TRP A 349 13.29 0.18 -3.70
CA TRP A 349 12.50 1.09 -4.53
C TRP A 349 13.41 1.96 -5.42
N GLY A 350 14.46 2.58 -4.85
CA GLY A 350 15.44 3.37 -5.58
C GLY A 350 16.21 2.57 -6.63
N ILE A 351 16.68 1.37 -6.29
CA ILE A 351 17.38 0.47 -7.24
C ILE A 351 16.47 0.16 -8.43
N LEU A 352 15.21 -0.21 -8.18
CA LEU A 352 14.26 -0.54 -9.23
C LEU A 352 13.81 0.70 -10.02
N LEU A 353 13.73 1.87 -9.39
CA LEU A 353 13.41 3.14 -10.02
C LEU A 353 14.49 3.56 -11.01
N PHE A 354 15.74 3.66 -10.54
CA PHE A 354 16.87 4.21 -11.30
C PHE A 354 17.62 3.20 -12.16
N ARG A 355 17.19 1.94 -12.19
CA ARG A 355 17.76 0.94 -13.10
C ARG A 355 17.83 1.47 -14.53
N PRO A 356 18.88 1.15 -15.29
CA PRO A 356 18.91 1.45 -16.72
C PRO A 356 17.72 0.79 -17.42
N THR A 357 16.84 1.61 -18.00
CA THR A 357 16.01 1.17 -19.12
C THR A 357 16.96 0.75 -20.24
N PRO A 358 16.66 -0.30 -21.02
CA PRO A 358 17.50 -0.65 -22.17
C PRO A 358 17.70 0.60 -23.04
N SER A 359 18.89 1.18 -22.96
CA SER A 359 19.37 2.16 -23.91
C SER A 359 19.89 1.37 -25.08
N ALA A 360 19.60 1.83 -26.29
CA ALA A 360 20.21 1.32 -27.50
C ALA A 360 21.72 1.19 -27.26
N LYS A 361 22.24 -0.04 -27.23
CA LYS A 361 23.68 -0.21 -27.43
C LYS A 361 23.96 0.41 -28.78
N SER A 362 24.87 1.37 -28.79
CA SER A 362 25.51 1.90 -29.98
C SER A 362 26.03 0.74 -30.82
N SER A 363 25.27 0.37 -31.84
CA SER A 363 25.82 -0.25 -33.04
C SER A 363 26.67 0.81 -33.73
N GLY A 364 27.93 0.92 -33.32
CA GLY A 364 28.85 1.92 -33.84
C GLY A 364 30.23 1.71 -33.25
N GLY A 365 31.06 0.95 -33.96
CA GLY A 365 32.44 0.67 -33.60
C GLY A 365 32.87 -0.68 -34.19
N ALA A 366 32.98 -0.70 -35.51
CA ALA A 366 33.76 -1.69 -36.25
C ALA A 366 35.23 -1.61 -35.87
#